data_AF-A0A6G9QLP0-F1
#
_entry.id   AF-A0A6G9QLP0-F1
#
_cell.length_a   1.000
_cell.length_b   1.000
_cell.length_c   1.000
_cell.angle_alpha   90.00
_cell.angle_beta   90.00
_cell.angle_gamma   90.00
#
_symmetry.space_group_name_H-M   'P 1'
#
loop_
_entity.id
_entity.type
_entity.pdbx_description
1 polymer ?
#
loop_
_entity_poly.entity_id
_entity_poly.type
_entity_poly.pdbx_seq_one_letter_code
_entity_poly.pdbx_strand_id
1 'polypeptide(L)'
;MSVIRSVAQQWNKADFAQQLQKYFAEDKAIDELFVGATSCSTVCSLIAAMIELPPKPKNEHYNMDKAQVFDTLFQCFLLMFIKELEHKDLTQAEQLIMSLAVHYAQTICDDKQYADSMLYDKAQRVLTAMARLSLERQKLRKQQCNMGKV
;
A
#
# COMPACT_ATOMS: atom_id res chain seq x y z
N MET A 1 -6.89 -29.09 -6.36
CA MET A 1 -7.00 -27.74 -6.97
C MET A 1 -7.49 -27.93 -8.40
N SER A 2 -8.53 -27.23 -8.88
CA SER A 2 -8.94 -27.30 -10.29
C SER A 2 -8.64 -25.98 -10.99
N VAL A 3 -8.27 -26.04 -12.27
CA VAL A 3 -7.96 -24.88 -13.12
C VAL A 3 -9.11 -23.85 -13.08
N ILE A 4 -10.35 -24.32 -13.05
CA ILE A 4 -11.56 -23.50 -12.96
C ILE A 4 -11.55 -22.61 -11.71
N ARG A 5 -11.18 -23.17 -10.55
CA ARG A 5 -11.11 -22.40 -9.29
C ARG A 5 -9.99 -21.35 -9.34
N SER A 6 -8.85 -21.69 -9.92
CA SER A 6 -7.72 -20.75 -10.06
C SER A 6 -8.06 -19.60 -11.00
N VAL A 7 -8.72 -19.87 -12.12
CA VAL A 7 -9.16 -18.83 -13.06
C VAL A 7 -10.19 -17.90 -12.42
N ALA A 8 -11.16 -18.45 -11.69
CA ALA A 8 -12.14 -17.63 -10.96
C ALA A 8 -11.48 -16.71 -9.92
N GLN A 9 -10.44 -17.19 -9.23
CA GLN A 9 -9.69 -16.37 -8.28
C GLN A 9 -8.89 -15.26 -8.97
N GLN A 10 -8.26 -15.53 -10.10
CA GLN A 10 -7.54 -14.50 -10.88
C GLN A 10 -8.50 -13.44 -11.42
N TRP A 11 -9.70 -13.84 -11.87
CA TRP A 11 -10.73 -12.90 -12.30
C TRP A 11 -11.15 -11.95 -11.17
N ASN A 12 -11.36 -12.48 -9.96
CA ASN A 12 -11.70 -11.66 -8.81
C ASN A 12 -10.56 -10.67 -8.44
N LYS A 13 -9.29 -11.09 -8.55
CA LYS A 13 -8.15 -10.19 -8.32
C LYS A 13 -8.08 -9.08 -9.37
N ALA A 14 -8.30 -9.40 -10.64
CA ALA A 14 -8.32 -8.42 -11.71
C ALA A 14 -9.46 -7.40 -11.54
N ASP A 15 -10.66 -7.87 -11.18
CA ASP A 15 -11.82 -7.00 -10.92
C ASP A 15 -11.58 -6.09 -9.70
N PHE A 16 -11.01 -6.62 -8.62
CA PHE A 16 -10.61 -5.81 -7.46
C PHE A 16 -9.56 -4.76 -7.83
N ALA A 17 -8.51 -5.14 -8.57
CA ALA A 17 -7.47 -4.21 -9.01
C ALA A 17 -8.03 -3.09 -9.89
N GLN A 18 -8.96 -3.40 -10.80
CA GLN A 18 -9.62 -2.41 -11.65
C GLN A 18 -10.44 -1.41 -10.82
N GLN A 19 -11.17 -1.90 -9.83
CA GLN A 19 -11.99 -1.03 -8.96
C GLN A 19 -11.12 -0.17 -8.05
N LEU A 20 -10.02 -0.71 -7.53
CA LEU A 20 -9.03 0.05 -6.77
C LEU A 20 -8.37 1.13 -7.63
N GLN A 21 -8.06 0.83 -8.89
CA GLN A 21 -7.51 1.81 -9.82
C GLN A 21 -8.50 2.96 -10.07
N LYS A 22 -9.78 2.67 -10.25
CA LYS A 22 -10.83 3.70 -10.40
C LYS A 22 -10.92 4.57 -9.15
N TYR A 23 -10.87 3.96 -7.96
CA TYR A 23 -10.88 4.69 -6.70
C TYR A 23 -9.67 5.63 -6.56
N PHE A 24 -8.47 5.18 -6.91
CA PHE A 24 -7.27 6.02 -6.88
C PHE A 24 -7.32 7.18 -7.88
N ALA A 25 -7.96 7.01 -9.04
CA ALA A 25 -8.12 8.06 -10.03
C ALA A 25 -9.02 9.22 -9.56
N GLU A 26 -9.77 9.06 -8.47
CA GLU A 26 -10.58 10.14 -7.89
C GLU A 26 -9.74 11.12 -7.04
N ASP A 27 -8.56 10.70 -6.57
CA ASP A 27 -7.65 11.52 -5.76
C ASP A 27 -6.45 12.01 -6.59
N LYS A 28 -6.46 13.30 -6.93
CA LYS A 28 -5.38 13.93 -7.71
C LYS A 28 -4.01 13.83 -7.04
N ALA A 29 -3.94 13.80 -5.70
CA ALA A 29 -2.67 13.70 -4.99
C ALA A 29 -2.02 12.33 -5.24
N ILE A 30 -2.82 11.30 -5.52
CA ILE A 30 -2.33 9.96 -5.84
C ILE A 30 -1.76 9.92 -7.26
N ASP A 31 -2.38 10.59 -8.23
CA ASP A 31 -1.86 10.67 -9.60
C ASP A 31 -0.44 11.24 -9.65
N GLU A 32 -0.12 12.21 -8.77
CA GLU A 32 1.22 12.78 -8.65
C GLU A 32 2.28 11.77 -8.16
N LEU A 33 1.87 10.69 -7.48
CA LEU A 33 2.78 9.61 -7.10
C LEU A 33 3.18 8.73 -8.29
N PHE A 34 2.42 8.74 -9.38
CA PHE A 34 2.57 7.84 -10.53
C PHE A 34 3.26 8.47 -11.76
N VAL A 35 4.09 9.49 -11.57
CA VAL A 35 4.79 10.21 -12.66
C VAL A 35 5.98 9.41 -13.26
N GLY A 36 6.26 8.22 -12.74
CA GLY A 36 7.39 7.37 -13.14
C GLY A 36 7.06 6.26 -14.16
N ALA A 37 7.96 5.29 -14.27
CA ALA A 37 7.81 4.14 -15.18
C ALA A 37 6.73 3.13 -14.72
N THR A 38 6.39 3.13 -13.42
CA THR A 38 5.40 2.21 -12.86
C THR A 38 4.02 2.85 -12.87
N SER A 39 3.10 2.24 -13.62
CA SER A 39 1.72 2.72 -13.72
C SER A 39 0.85 2.35 -12.51
N CYS A 40 -0.21 3.13 -12.27
CA CYS A 40 -1.20 2.85 -11.23
C CYS A 40 -1.83 1.45 -11.40
N SER A 41 -2.15 1.02 -12.63
CA SER A 41 -2.72 -0.30 -12.89
C SER A 41 -1.79 -1.45 -12.47
N THR A 42 -0.47 -1.30 -12.68
CA THR A 42 0.54 -2.26 -12.22
C THR A 42 0.54 -2.38 -10.69
N VAL A 43 0.49 -1.24 -10.00
CA VAL A 43 0.46 -1.22 -8.52
C VAL A 43 -0.83 -1.82 -7.99
N CYS A 44 -2.00 -1.47 -8.55
CA CYS A 44 -3.27 -2.07 -8.15
C CYS A 44 -3.32 -3.58 -8.36
N SER A 45 -2.74 -4.06 -9.47
CA SER A 45 -2.64 -5.50 -9.75
C SER A 45 -1.74 -6.21 -8.73
N LEU A 46 -0.62 -5.58 -8.36
CA LEU A 46 0.29 -6.10 -7.34
C LEU A 46 -0.40 -6.14 -5.96
N ILE A 47 -1.12 -5.08 -5.57
CA ILE A 47 -1.91 -5.05 -4.34
C ILE A 47 -2.90 -6.21 -4.30
N ALA A 48 -3.71 -6.39 -5.35
CA ALA A 48 -4.68 -7.48 -5.44
C ALA A 48 -4.03 -8.87 -5.40
N ALA A 49 -2.78 -8.98 -5.87
CA ALA A 49 -2.03 -10.22 -5.81
C ALA A 49 -1.60 -10.59 -4.38
N MET A 50 -1.26 -9.60 -3.55
CA MET A 50 -0.66 -9.79 -2.23
C MET A 50 -1.65 -9.99 -1.09
N ILE A 51 -2.87 -9.48 -1.21
CA ILE A 51 -3.86 -9.55 -0.15
C ILE A 51 -4.75 -10.78 -0.24
N GLU A 52 -5.37 -11.11 0.90
CA GLU A 52 -6.61 -11.86 0.89
C GLU A 52 -7.75 -10.92 0.47
N LEU A 53 -8.43 -11.25 -0.64
CA LEU A 53 -9.49 -10.39 -1.15
C LEU A 53 -10.63 -10.32 -0.13
N PRO A 54 -11.19 -9.12 0.10
CA PRO A 54 -12.38 -8.98 0.93
C PRO A 54 -13.55 -9.79 0.33
N PRO A 55 -14.54 -10.19 1.15
CA PRO A 55 -15.69 -10.94 0.65
C PRO A 55 -16.43 -10.12 -0.41
N LYS A 56 -16.53 -10.69 -1.62
CA LYS A 56 -17.25 -10.05 -2.73
C LYS A 56 -18.77 -10.17 -2.49
N PRO A 57 -19.54 -9.07 -2.55
CA PRO A 57 -20.99 -9.16 -2.51
C PRO A 57 -21.50 -9.97 -3.71
N LYS A 58 -22.53 -10.78 -3.52
CA LYS A 58 -22.98 -11.75 -4.53
C LYS A 58 -23.43 -11.12 -5.86
N ASN A 59 -23.84 -9.85 -5.85
CA ASN A 59 -24.42 -9.15 -7.01
C ASN A 59 -23.81 -7.76 -7.26
N GLU A 60 -22.71 -7.40 -6.61
CA GLU A 60 -22.17 -6.04 -6.69
C GLU A 60 -20.65 -6.04 -6.90
N HIS A 61 -20.16 -4.86 -7.28
CA HIS A 61 -18.74 -4.53 -7.24
C HIS A 61 -18.24 -4.57 -5.77
N TYR A 62 -16.93 -4.69 -5.58
CA TYR A 62 -16.35 -4.49 -4.27
C TYR A 62 -16.68 -3.07 -3.82
N ASN A 63 -17.19 -2.92 -2.59
CA ASN A 63 -17.33 -1.61 -2.00
C ASN A 63 -15.92 -1.04 -1.79
N MET A 64 -15.60 0.09 -2.43
CA MET A 64 -14.29 0.75 -2.28
C MET A 64 -14.50 2.01 -1.45
N ASP A 65 -14.58 1.83 -0.14
CA ASP A 65 -14.54 2.94 0.80
C ASP A 65 -13.11 3.17 1.34
N LYS A 66 -12.89 4.34 1.94
CA LYS A 66 -11.59 4.73 2.49
C LYS A 66 -11.06 3.71 3.50
N ALA A 67 -11.94 3.13 4.32
CA ALA A 67 -11.55 2.19 5.37
C ALA A 67 -11.05 0.86 4.77
N GLN A 68 -11.78 0.30 3.80
CA GLN A 68 -11.42 -0.95 3.13
C GLN A 68 -10.17 -0.80 2.27
N VAL A 69 -10.03 0.35 1.58
CA VAL A 69 -8.83 0.66 0.80
C VAL A 69 -7.62 0.79 1.72
N PHE A 70 -7.76 1.49 2.84
CA PHE A 70 -6.66 1.60 3.79
C PHE A 70 -6.31 0.27 4.46
N ASP A 71 -7.30 -0.55 4.80
CA ASP A 71 -7.04 -1.90 5.35
C ASP A 71 -6.28 -2.79 4.35
N THR A 72 -6.61 -2.68 3.06
CA THR A 72 -5.89 -3.33 1.98
C THR A 72 -4.44 -2.85 1.89
N LEU A 73 -4.23 -1.54 1.91
CA LEU A 73 -2.91 -0.92 1.90
C LEU A 73 -2.10 -1.28 3.16
N PHE A 74 -2.75 -1.37 4.32
CA PHE A 74 -2.11 -1.74 5.57
C PHE A 74 -1.56 -3.17 5.53
N GLN A 75 -2.32 -4.13 4.99
CA GLN A 75 -1.83 -5.50 4.79
C GLN A 75 -0.58 -5.53 3.89
N CYS A 76 -0.64 -4.82 2.76
CA CYS A 76 0.50 -4.73 1.85
C CYS A 76 1.69 -4.03 2.52
N PHE A 77 1.45 -2.96 3.25
CA PHE A 77 2.45 -2.21 4.00
C PHE A 77 3.20 -3.12 4.98
N LEU A 78 2.51 -3.96 5.74
CA LEU A 78 3.17 -4.88 6.68
C LEU A 78 4.14 -5.82 5.96
N LEU A 79 3.73 -6.39 4.82
CA LEU A 79 4.58 -7.27 4.02
C LEU A 79 5.81 -6.52 3.49
N MET A 80 5.60 -5.33 2.92
CA MET A 80 6.68 -4.52 2.34
C MET A 80 7.62 -3.97 3.41
N PHE A 81 7.09 -3.62 4.58
CA PHE A 81 7.88 -3.17 5.71
C PHE A 81 8.80 -4.28 6.23
N ILE A 82 8.29 -5.51 6.37
CA ILE A 82 9.12 -6.66 6.75
C ILE A 82 10.19 -6.92 5.70
N LYS A 83 9.81 -6.98 4.41
CA LYS A 83 10.74 -7.18 3.30
C LYS A 83 11.86 -6.12 3.29
N GLU A 84 11.52 -4.85 3.50
CA GLU A 84 12.51 -3.77 3.57
C GLU A 84 13.48 -3.93 4.74
N LEU A 85 13.00 -4.37 5.91
CA LEU A 85 13.86 -4.59 7.07
C LEU A 85 14.83 -5.77 6.87
N GLU A 86 14.35 -6.86 6.26
CA GLU A 86 15.13 -8.08 6.07
C GLU A 86 16.08 -8.01 4.87
N HIS A 87 15.62 -7.46 3.75
CA HIS A 87 16.30 -7.58 2.45
C HIS A 87 16.70 -6.24 1.83
N LYS A 88 16.06 -5.12 2.23
CA LYS A 88 16.33 -3.75 1.72
C LYS A 88 16.24 -3.62 0.19
N ASP A 89 15.34 -4.37 -0.42
CA ASP A 89 15.25 -4.56 -1.87
C ASP A 89 13.83 -4.32 -2.43
N LEU A 90 13.11 -3.34 -1.87
CA LEU A 90 11.80 -2.97 -2.41
C LEU A 90 11.91 -2.46 -3.86
N THR A 91 11.14 -3.08 -4.74
CA THR A 91 10.94 -2.64 -6.12
C THR A 91 10.20 -1.30 -6.17
N GLN A 92 10.24 -0.60 -7.31
CA GLN A 92 9.54 0.68 -7.47
C GLN A 92 8.03 0.57 -7.19
N ALA A 93 7.38 -0.51 -7.63
CA ALA A 93 5.96 -0.75 -7.38
C ALA A 93 5.67 -0.92 -5.88
N GLU A 94 6.51 -1.66 -5.17
CA GLU A 94 6.39 -1.88 -3.73
C GLU A 94 6.66 -0.59 -2.92
N GLN A 95 7.62 0.24 -3.36
CA GLN A 95 7.84 1.55 -2.78
C GLN A 95 6.63 2.48 -2.95
N LEU A 96 5.97 2.43 -4.11
CA LEU A 96 4.73 3.18 -4.33
C LEU A 96 3.60 2.72 -3.40
N ILE A 97 3.48 1.41 -3.14
CA ILE A 97 2.53 0.88 -2.15
C ILE A 97 2.80 1.45 -0.75
N MET A 98 4.06 1.51 -0.34
CA MET A 98 4.46 2.14 0.94
C MET A 98 4.06 3.62 0.98
N SER A 99 4.29 4.36 -0.10
CA SER A 99 3.90 5.78 -0.22
C SER A 99 2.39 5.98 -0.17
N LEU A 100 1.61 5.14 -0.86
CA LEU A 100 0.14 5.15 -0.80
C LEU A 100 -0.37 4.91 0.62
N ALA A 101 0.19 3.92 1.32
CA ALA A 101 -0.18 3.65 2.70
C ALA A 101 0.09 4.84 3.63
N VAL A 102 1.21 5.54 3.43
CA VAL A 102 1.52 6.78 4.18
C VAL A 102 0.53 7.90 3.86
N HIS A 103 0.25 8.14 2.59
CA HIS A 103 -0.70 9.16 2.15
C HIS A 103 -2.07 8.95 2.80
N TYR A 104 -2.64 7.74 2.68
CA TYR A 104 -3.92 7.44 3.29
C TYR A 104 -3.87 7.50 4.83
N ALA A 105 -2.79 7.04 5.46
CA ALA A 105 -2.64 7.16 6.91
C ALA A 105 -2.65 8.62 7.39
N GLN A 106 -2.01 9.54 6.65
CA GLN A 106 -2.07 10.98 6.93
C GLN A 106 -3.51 11.49 6.80
N THR A 107 -4.20 11.19 5.69
CA THR A 107 -5.59 11.62 5.51
C THR A 107 -6.54 11.10 6.57
N ILE A 108 -6.31 9.90 7.12
CA ILE A 108 -7.12 9.31 8.19
C ILE A 108 -6.81 9.98 9.52
N CYS A 109 -5.55 10.30 9.80
CA CYS A 109 -5.17 10.97 11.04
C CYS A 109 -5.64 12.44 11.09
N ASP A 110 -5.70 13.11 9.94
CA ASP A 110 -6.18 14.50 9.84
C ASP A 110 -7.71 14.60 9.90
N ASP A 111 -8.41 13.52 9.57
CA ASP A 111 -9.86 13.45 9.54
C ASP A 111 -10.43 13.07 10.92
N LYS A 112 -11.05 14.04 11.59
CA LYS A 112 -11.64 13.90 12.92
C LYS A 112 -12.69 12.79 13.02
N GLN A 113 -13.30 12.39 11.91
CA GLN A 113 -14.25 11.29 11.89
C GLN A 113 -13.64 9.97 12.39
N TYR A 114 -12.32 9.80 12.28
CA TYR A 114 -11.64 8.55 12.63
C TYR A 114 -10.88 8.59 13.96
N ALA A 115 -10.89 9.71 14.70
CA ALA A 115 -9.97 9.99 15.81
C ALA A 115 -9.87 8.90 16.91
N ASP A 116 -10.91 8.09 17.12
CA ASP A 116 -10.95 7.00 18.10
C ASP A 116 -11.29 5.63 17.46
N SER A 117 -10.99 5.47 16.17
CA SER A 117 -11.27 4.25 15.42
C SER A 117 -10.05 3.32 15.34
N MET A 118 -10.30 2.02 15.19
CA MET A 118 -9.24 1.04 14.87
C MET A 118 -8.47 1.42 13.58
N LEU A 119 -9.12 2.15 12.67
CA LEU A 119 -8.49 2.65 11.45
C LEU A 119 -7.41 3.69 11.75
N TYR A 120 -7.67 4.57 12.72
CA TYR A 120 -6.70 5.58 13.18
C TYR A 120 -5.51 4.93 13.88
N ASP A 121 -5.72 3.90 14.70
CA ASP A 121 -4.62 3.14 15.30
C ASP A 121 -3.71 2.51 14.23
N LYS A 122 -4.29 1.94 13.17
CA LYS A 122 -3.54 1.39 12.03
C LYS A 122 -2.79 2.50 11.30
N ALA A 123 -3.41 3.65 11.07
CA ALA A 123 -2.78 4.82 10.44
C ALA A 123 -1.56 5.31 11.25
N GLN A 124 -1.71 5.49 12.56
CA GLN A 124 -0.60 5.86 13.44
C GLN A 124 0.54 4.84 13.41
N ARG A 125 0.24 3.54 13.33
CA ARG A 125 1.27 2.49 13.18
C ARG A 125 2.07 2.64 11.89
N VAL A 126 1.40 2.89 10.75
CA VAL A 126 2.07 3.14 9.45
C VAL A 126 3.01 4.34 9.57
N LEU A 127 2.51 5.47 10.08
CA LEU A 127 3.30 6.70 10.19
C LEU A 127 4.49 6.54 11.13
N THR A 128 4.28 5.90 12.29
CA THR A 128 5.35 5.63 13.26
C THR A 128 6.41 4.70 12.70
N ALA A 129 6.01 3.62 12.03
CA ALA A 129 6.92 2.67 11.40
C ALA A 129 7.75 3.34 10.30
N MET A 130 7.12 4.16 9.46
CA MET A 130 7.81 4.88 8.39
C MET A 130 8.76 5.95 8.92
N ALA A 131 8.39 6.68 9.97
CA ALA A 131 9.28 7.61 10.64
C ALA A 131 10.54 6.90 11.15
N ARG A 132 10.40 5.76 11.82
CA ARG A 132 11.54 4.96 12.30
C ARG A 132 12.43 4.46 11.16
N LEU A 133 11.82 3.91 10.10
CA LEU A 133 12.55 3.43 8.93
C LEU A 133 13.35 4.55 8.25
N SER A 134 12.77 5.74 8.13
CA SER A 134 13.46 6.90 7.55
C SER A 134 14.70 7.31 8.37
N LEU A 135 14.60 7.29 9.70
CA LEU A 135 15.72 7.59 10.59
C LEU A 135 16.84 6.55 10.45
N GLU A 136 16.50 5.27 10.34
CA GLU A 136 17.48 4.20 10.11
C GLU A 136 18.18 4.35 8.76
N ARG A 137 17.43 4.58 7.67
CA ARG A 137 17.99 4.86 6.35
C ARG A 137 18.94 6.06 6.38
N GLN A 138 18.59 7.12 7.11
CA GLN A 138 19.45 8.29 7.26
C GLN A 138 20.73 7.99 8.03
N LYS A 139 20.67 7.19 9.10
CA LYS A 139 21.86 6.74 9.86
C LYS A 139 22.82 5.94 8.98
N LEU A 140 22.30 4.99 8.21
CA LEU A 140 23.10 4.17 7.29
C LEU A 140 23.79 5.01 6.21
N ARG A 141 23.07 5.97 5.60
CA ARG A 141 23.65 6.89 4.62
C ARG A 141 24.81 7.70 5.21
N LYS A 142 24.64 8.24 6.44
CA LYS A 142 25.71 8.99 7.12
C LYS A 142 26.95 8.13 7.41
N GLN A 143 26.76 6.87 7.81
CA GLN A 143 27.87 5.93 8.04
C GLN A 143 28.63 5.63 6.74
N GLN A 144 27.92 5.43 5.62
CA GLN A 144 28.54 5.19 4.32
C GLN A 144 29.29 6.42 3.78
N CYS A 145 28.75 7.63 3.94
CA CYS A 145 29.44 8.86 3.52
C CYS A 145 30.72 9.14 4.32
N ASN A 146 30.80 8.69 5.58
CA ASN A 146 31.99 8.87 6.41
C ASN A 146 33.14 7.91 6.08
N MET A 147 32.90 6.87 5.28
CA MET A 147 33.93 5.91 4.82
C MET A 147 34.73 6.41 3.61
N GLY A 148 34.33 7.52 2.97
CA GLY A 148 35.04 8.14 1.84
C GLY A 148 36.13 9.15 2.24
N LYS A 149 36.48 9.24 3.52
CA LYS A 149 37.55 10.09 4.06
C LYS A 149 38.52 9.26 4.90
N VAL A 150 39.26 8.36 4.25
CA VAL A 150 40.47 7.73 4.82
C VAL A 150 41.54 7.74 3.75
#